data_AF-A0A8T2EY81-F1
#
_entry.id   AF-A0A8T2EY81-F1
#
_cell.length_a   1.000
_cell.length_b   1.000
_cell.length_c   1.000
_cell.angle_alpha   90.00
_cell.angle_beta   90.00
_cell.angle_gamma   90.00
#
_symmetry.space_group_name_H-M   'P 1'
#
loop_
_entity.id
_entity.type
_entity.pdbx_description
1 polymer ?
#
loop_
_entity_poly.entity_id
_entity_poly.type
_entity_poly.pdbx_seq_one_letter_code
_entity_poly.pdbx_strand_id
1 'polypeptide(L)' 'MKAWMIILLVICVAVVVVQSEARKGRKYLNPGVLDRCRGPNPPAGCHPHNSHHKPRVPVHNYSRGCSRITRCRRDA' A
#
# COMPACT_ATOMS: atom_id res chain seq x y z
N MET A 1 -42.31 -31.48 -7.11
CA MET A 1 -41.31 -31.69 -6.03
C MET A 1 -39.89 -31.82 -6.59
N LYS A 2 -39.59 -32.78 -7.47
CA LYS A 2 -38.23 -32.98 -8.03
C LYS A 2 -37.70 -31.80 -8.87
N ALA A 3 -38.52 -31.23 -9.77
CA ALA A 3 -38.11 -30.07 -10.58
C ALA A 3 -37.78 -28.82 -9.75
N TRP A 4 -38.51 -28.60 -8.65
CA TRP A 4 -38.28 -27.46 -7.74
C TRP A 4 -36.95 -27.58 -7.01
N MET A 5 -36.59 -28.79 -6.58
CA MET A 5 -35.30 -29.07 -5.96
C MET A 5 -34.15 -28.83 -6.94
N ILE A 6 -34.32 -29.20 -8.22
CA ILE A 6 -33.33 -28.97 -9.27
C ILE A 6 -33.15 -27.45 -9.51
N ILE A 7 -34.24 -26.70 -9.59
CA ILE A 7 -34.19 -25.24 -9.78
C ILE A 7 -33.46 -24.57 -8.60
N LEU A 8 -33.77 -24.95 -7.36
CA LEU A 8 -33.08 -24.44 -6.17
C LEU A 8 -31.57 -24.73 -6.21
N LEU A 9 -31.20 -25.95 -6.62
CA LEU A 9 -29.80 -26.37 -6.74
C LEU A 9 -29.04 -25.51 -7.77
N VAL A 10 -29.64 -25.24 -8.92
CA VAL A 10 -29.07 -24.39 -9.96
C VAL A 10 -28.85 -22.96 -9.45
N ILE A 11 -29.81 -22.40 -8.71
CA ILE A 11 -29.68 -21.06 -8.12
C ILE A 11 -28.53 -21.02 -7.11
N CYS A 12 -28.42 -22.01 -6.22
CA CYS A 12 -27.33 -22.07 -5.24
C CYS A 12 -25.95 -22.10 -5.92
N VAL A 13 -25.79 -22.93 -6.96
CA VAL A 13 -24.52 -23.02 -7.71
C VAL A 13 -24.20 -21.69 -8.40
N ALA A 14 -25.19 -21.06 -9.05
CA ALA A 14 -25.01 -19.77 -9.72
C ALA A 14 -24.53 -18.68 -8.74
N VAL A 15 -25.13 -18.59 -7.55
CA VAL A 15 -24.75 -17.58 -6.54
C VAL A 15 -23.32 -17.79 -6.05
N VAL A 16 -22.90 -19.04 -5.82
CA VAL A 16 -21.53 -19.37 -5.37
C VAL A 16 -20.49 -18.98 -6.42
N VAL A 17 -20.74 -19.30 -7.69
CA VAL A 17 -19.83 -18.98 -8.80
C VAL A 17 -19.70 -17.47 -9.00
N VAL A 18 -20.81 -16.73 -8.96
CA VAL A 18 -20.80 -15.26 -9.09
C VAL A 18 -19.99 -14.61 -7.96
N GLN A 19 -20.16 -15.09 -6.72
CA GLN A 19 -19.43 -14.58 -5.57
C GLN A 19 -17.92 -14.91 -5.63
N SER A 20 -17.54 -16.09 -6.13
CA SER A 20 -16.14 -16.46 -6.29
C SER A 20 -15.43 -15.60 -7.34
N GLU A 21 -16.09 -15.31 -8.47
CA GLU A 21 -15.53 -14.45 -9.50
C GLU A 21 -15.49 -12.97 -9.05
N ALA A 22 -16.51 -12.49 -8.33
CA ALA A 22 -16.51 -11.15 -7.74
C ALA A 22 -15.38 -10.96 -6.72
N ARG A 23 -14.98 -12.01 -5.99
CA ARG A 23 -13.84 -11.96 -5.06
C ARG A 23 -12.49 -11.90 -5.77
N LYS A 24 -12.33 -12.58 -6.91
CA LYS A 24 -11.10 -12.54 -7.72
C LYS A 24 -10.87 -11.15 -8.35
N GLY A 25 -11.93 -10.41 -8.64
CA GLY A 25 -11.88 -9.07 -9.22
C GLY A 25 -11.67 -7.91 -8.23
N ARG A 26 -11.50 -8.18 -6.93
CA ARG A 26 -11.31 -7.11 -5.93
C ARG A 26 -9.98 -6.39 -6.16
N LYS A 27 -10.05 -5.26 -6.86
CA LYS A 27 -8.98 -4.27 -6.91
C LYS A 27 -8.97 -3.53 -5.58
N TYR A 28 -8.03 -3.87 -4.71
CA TYR A 28 -7.78 -3.07 -3.52
C TYR A 28 -7.29 -1.69 -3.99
N LEU A 29 -7.83 -0.64 -3.38
CA LEU A 29 -7.31 0.71 -3.56
C LEU A 29 -5.83 0.67 -3.18
N ASN A 30 -5.00 1.30 -4.01
CA ASN A 30 -3.60 1.44 -3.68
C ASN A 30 -3.50 2.20 -2.34
N PRO A 31 -2.81 1.67 -1.31
CA PRO A 31 -2.77 2.30 0.00
C PRO A 31 -2.24 3.74 -0.04
N GLY A 32 -1.44 4.09 -1.06
CA GLY A 32 -1.01 5.47 -1.33
C GLY A 32 -2.14 6.47 -1.62
N VAL A 33 -3.34 6.00 -1.97
CA VAL A 33 -4.54 6.83 -2.16
C VAL A 33 -5.16 7.24 -0.82
N LEU A 34 -5.11 6.34 0.18
CA LEU A 34 -5.65 6.58 1.52
C LEU A 34 -4.63 7.28 2.42
N ASP A 35 -3.37 6.88 2.30
CA ASP A 35 -2.25 7.40 3.08
C ASP A 35 -1.19 7.94 2.11
N ARG A 36 -1.10 9.27 2.05
CA ARG A 36 -0.16 9.98 1.16
C ARG A 36 1.30 9.64 1.47
N CYS A 37 1.61 9.19 2.69
CA CYS A 37 2.95 8.74 3.07
C CYS A 37 3.32 7.35 2.55
N ARG A 38 2.34 6.55 2.11
CA ARG A 38 2.57 5.24 1.45
C ARG A 38 2.63 5.33 -0.07
N GLY A 39 2.54 6.54 -0.61
CA GLY A 39 2.68 6.79 -2.04
C GLY A 39 4.13 6.68 -2.52
N PRO A 40 4.35 6.60 -3.86
CA PRO A 40 5.69 6.52 -4.44
C PRO A 40 6.52 7.81 -4.25
N ASN A 41 5.87 8.95 -4.03
CA ASN A 41 6.53 10.23 -3.75
C ASN A 41 5.88 10.90 -2.52
N PRO A 42 6.22 10.45 -1.30
CA PRO A 42 5.58 10.94 -0.08
C PRO A 42 6.00 12.39 0.21
N PRO A 43 5.09 13.23 0.76
CA PRO A 43 5.41 14.60 1.12
C PRO A 43 6.46 14.68 2.24
N ALA A 44 7.10 15.84 2.37
CA ALA A 44 8.05 16.11 3.46
C ALA A 44 7.38 15.88 4.83
N GLY A 45 8.09 15.20 5.74
CA GLY A 45 7.59 14.85 7.08
C GLY A 45 6.97 13.45 7.20
N CYS A 46 6.81 12.74 6.09
CA CYS A 46 6.46 11.31 6.14
C CYS A 46 7.65 10.50 6.68
N HIS A 47 7.39 9.76 7.75
CA HIS A 47 8.34 8.86 8.36
C HIS A 47 8.09 7.44 7.85
N PRO A 48 9.13 6.66 7.50
CA PRO A 48 8.95 5.24 7.24
C PRO A 48 8.21 4.55 8.38
N HIS A 49 7.35 3.57 8.06
CA HIS A 49 6.60 2.84 9.07
C HIS A 49 7.56 2.26 10.13
N ASN A 50 7.26 2.46 11.41
CA ASN A 50 8.11 2.10 12.56
C ASN A 50 9.45 2.85 12.68
N SER A 51 9.61 4.03 12.07
CA SER A 51 10.86 4.80 12.17
C SER A 51 10.91 5.84 13.30
N HIS A 52 9.84 6.00 14.10
CA HIS A 52 9.79 7.00 15.17
C HIS A 52 10.93 6.89 16.20
N HIS A 53 11.46 5.68 16.39
CA HIS A 53 12.59 5.40 17.30
C HIS A 53 13.84 4.92 16.56
N LYS A 54 13.88 5.05 15.22
CA LYS A 54 15.03 4.63 14.41
C LYS A 54 15.88 5.85 14.04
N PRO A 55 17.21 5.71 14.00
CA PRO A 55 18.07 6.75 13.46
C PRO A 55 17.73 7.03 12.00
N ARG A 56 17.92 8.30 11.58
CA ARG A 56 17.72 8.70 10.17
C ARG A 56 18.62 7.86 9.28
N VAL A 57 18.02 7.18 8.31
CA VAL A 57 18.75 6.45 7.27
C VAL A 57 18.94 7.36 6.05
N PRO A 58 20.12 7.34 5.41
CA PRO A 58 20.34 8.03 4.16
C PRO A 58 19.36 7.58 3.09
N VAL A 59 18.84 8.52 2.29
CA VAL A 59 17.98 8.21 1.13
C VAL A 59 18.77 7.48 0.02
N HIS A 60 20.09 7.65 0.00
CA HIS A 60 20.99 7.10 -1.01
C HIS A 60 22.27 6.58 -0.35
N ASN A 61 22.89 5.55 -0.94
CA ASN A 61 24.14 4.95 -0.44
C ASN A 61 25.32 5.92 -0.51
N TYR A 62 25.21 6.96 -1.33
CA TYR A 62 26.19 8.01 -1.42
C TYR A 62 25.88 9.09 -0.38
N SER A 63 26.72 9.29 0.62
CA SER A 63 26.56 10.42 1.54
C SER A 63 27.59 11.49 1.23
N ARG A 64 27.20 12.57 0.53
CA ARG A 64 27.98 13.82 0.56
C ARG A 64 27.77 14.47 1.91
N GLY A 65 28.65 14.11 2.85
CA GLY A 65 28.73 14.79 4.13
C GLY A 65 29.14 16.26 3.98
N CYS A 66 29.07 16.98 5.09
CA CYS A 66 29.64 18.30 5.21
C CYS A 66 31.17 18.21 5.20
N SER A 67 31.78 18.80 4.19
CA SER A 67 33.23 18.92 4.06
C SER A 67 33.60 20.39 3.87
N ARG A 68 34.90 20.69 3.99
CA ARG A 68 35.43 22.04 3.74
C ARG A 68 35.13 22.54 2.33
N ILE A 69 35.00 21.63 1.37
CA ILE A 69 34.67 21.92 -0.04
C ILE A 69 33.16 22.09 -0.21
N THR A 70 32.35 21.21 0.39
CA THR A 70 30.88 21.23 0.26
C THR A 70 30.19 22.25 1.15
N ARG A 71 30.93 22.96 2.01
CA ARG A 71 30.52 24.11 2.84
C ARG A 71 29.08 24.01 3.36
N CYS A 72 28.87 23.21 4.39
CA CYS A 72 27.61 23.26 5.10
C CYS A 72 27.50 24.54 5.93
N ARG A 73 26.31 25.13 5.92
CA ARG A 73 25.97 26.23 6.81
C ARG A 73 26.05 25.69 8.24
N ARG A 74 26.96 26.23 9.05
CA ARG A 74 26.90 26.07 10.50
C ARG A 74 25.82 27.05 10.95
N ASP A 75 24.59 26.57 11.05
CA ASP A 75 23.57 27.35 11.74
C ASP A 75 23.92 27.35 13.24
N ALA A 76 23.93 28.55 13.82
CA ALA A 76 24.24 28.84 15.22
C ALA A 76 23.08 28.45 16.14
#